data_AF-B7PYJ0-F1
#
_entry.id   AF-B7PYJ0-F1
#
_cell.length_a   1.000
_cell.length_b   1.000
_cell.length_c   1.000
_cell.angle_alpha   90.00
_cell.angle_beta   90.00
_cell.angle_gamma   90.00
#
_symmetry.space_group_name_H-M   'P 1'
#
loop_
_entity.id
_entity.type
_entity.pdbx_description
1 polymer ?
#
loop_
_entity_poly.entity_id
_entity_poly.type
_entity_poly.pdbx_seq_one_letter_code
_entity_poly.pdbx_strand_id
1 'polypeptide(L)'
;LVAAVSAVKLVNVDIPSPTTLGETVGLSCIYELNGDRLYSVKWYKNDIEFYRFVPNDWPPGQFLPLPGVDVDLARSGRTSVYLRNVNLHSAGTYRCEVSAEAPSFDTVGGQKDMTVLVLPTEGPRITGGRAQYRIGDTVSVNCTSAKSKPAATLRWFINDALVTEPSHESEFSTTLHGDGLETASLGLRFVVTEDHFRDGNMKLKCTATISRVYTMSNEELVFGGSGGRHQKSG
;
A
#
# COMPACT_ATOMS: atom_id res chain seq x y z
N LEU A 1 -9.40 52.18 -14.38
CA LEU A 1 -9.94 50.94 -13.80
C LEU A 1 -9.02 49.81 -14.19
N VAL A 2 -8.32 49.19 -13.23
CA VAL A 2 -7.63 47.92 -13.49
C VAL A 2 -8.74 46.88 -13.58
N ALA A 3 -9.04 46.42 -14.79
CA ALA A 3 -9.95 45.29 -14.95
C ALA A 3 -9.31 44.11 -14.22
N ALA A 4 -10.02 43.55 -13.23
CA ALA A 4 -9.58 42.32 -12.59
C ALA A 4 -9.45 41.25 -13.69
N VAL A 5 -8.25 40.69 -13.85
CA VAL A 5 -8.00 39.60 -14.79
C VAL A 5 -8.85 38.42 -14.31
N SER A 6 -9.97 38.23 -15.00
CA SER A 6 -10.87 37.09 -14.84
C SER A 6 -10.23 35.93 -15.58
N ALA A 7 -9.57 35.05 -14.83
CA ALA A 7 -8.88 33.90 -15.39
C ALA A 7 -9.26 32.65 -14.59
N VAL A 8 -9.46 31.54 -15.29
CA VAL A 8 -9.68 30.24 -14.65
C VAL A 8 -8.54 29.91 -13.70
N LYS A 9 -8.89 29.40 -12.52
CA LYS A 9 -7.96 29.04 -11.46
C LYS A 9 -8.23 27.64 -10.97
N LEU A 10 -7.17 26.84 -10.88
CA LEU A 10 -7.24 25.55 -10.22
C LEU A 10 -7.18 25.75 -8.69
N VAL A 11 -8.18 25.22 -7.99
CA VAL A 11 -8.25 25.29 -6.51
C VAL A 11 -7.62 24.05 -5.89
N ASN A 12 -8.01 22.86 -6.35
CA ASN A 12 -7.49 21.61 -5.83
C ASN A 12 -7.66 20.46 -6.83
N VAL A 13 -6.71 19.53 -6.83
CA VAL A 13 -6.85 18.22 -7.48
C VAL A 13 -6.65 17.17 -6.41
N ASP A 14 -7.70 16.42 -6.10
CA ASP A 14 -7.66 15.35 -5.13
C ASP A 14 -7.77 13.99 -5.81
N ILE A 15 -6.76 13.15 -5.54
CA ILE A 15 -6.63 11.77 -6.01
C ILE A 15 -6.32 10.94 -4.77
N PRO A 16 -7.22 10.04 -4.34
CA PRO A 16 -7.00 9.17 -3.18
C PRO A 16 -5.76 8.31 -3.37
N SER A 17 -4.88 8.27 -2.36
CA SER A 17 -3.65 7.46 -2.40
C SER A 17 -3.14 7.22 -0.97
N PRO A 18 -2.81 5.97 -0.59
CA PRO A 18 -3.07 4.74 -1.35
C PRO A 18 -4.58 4.42 -1.41
N THR A 19 -4.98 3.66 -2.43
CA THR A 19 -6.33 3.04 -2.52
C THR A 19 -6.23 1.52 -2.48
N THR A 20 -7.26 0.82 -2.02
CA THR A 20 -7.26 -0.64 -1.92
C THR A 20 -7.78 -1.29 -3.20
N LEU A 21 -7.21 -2.45 -3.53
CA LEU A 21 -7.69 -3.31 -4.62
C LEU A 21 -9.21 -3.54 -4.54
N GLY A 22 -9.91 -3.34 -5.66
CA GLY A 22 -11.34 -3.54 -5.82
C GLY A 22 -12.21 -2.36 -5.40
N GLU A 23 -11.65 -1.32 -4.78
CA GLU A 23 -12.40 -0.13 -4.37
C GLU A 23 -12.94 0.67 -5.56
N THR A 24 -13.94 1.50 -5.27
CA THR A 24 -14.38 2.59 -6.15
C THR A 24 -13.83 3.90 -5.61
N VAL A 25 -13.08 4.64 -6.42
CA VAL A 25 -12.44 5.90 -6.02
C VAL A 25 -13.00 7.08 -6.79
N GLY A 26 -13.15 8.23 -6.11
CA GLY A 26 -13.53 9.49 -6.73
C GLY A 26 -12.30 10.38 -6.89
N LEU A 27 -12.01 10.78 -8.13
CA LEU A 27 -11.02 11.79 -8.46
C LEU A 27 -11.73 13.14 -8.52
N SER A 28 -11.19 14.17 -7.87
CA SER A 28 -11.82 15.50 -7.82
C SER A 28 -10.90 16.56 -8.40
N CYS A 29 -11.47 17.45 -9.21
CA CYS A 29 -10.81 18.59 -9.79
C CYS A 29 -11.67 19.82 -9.56
N ILE A 30 -11.26 20.62 -8.60
CA ILE A 30 -11.96 21.82 -8.13
C ILE A 30 -11.27 23.03 -8.74
N TYR A 31 -12.05 23.87 -9.41
CA TYR A 31 -11.59 25.06 -10.11
C TYR A 31 -12.63 26.17 -10.01
N GLU A 32 -12.16 27.40 -10.16
CA GLU A 32 -12.98 28.62 -10.23
C GLU A 32 -12.80 29.22 -11.62
N LEU A 33 -13.89 29.48 -12.33
CA LEU A 33 -13.82 30.08 -13.68
C LEU A 33 -13.62 31.61 -13.63
N ASN A 34 -13.88 32.25 -12.49
CA ASN A 34 -13.67 33.69 -12.28
C ASN A 34 -14.27 34.61 -13.36
N GLY A 35 -15.37 34.23 -13.99
CA GLY A 35 -16.01 35.00 -15.07
C GLY A 35 -15.86 34.36 -16.46
N ASP A 36 -14.94 33.41 -16.62
CA ASP A 36 -14.83 32.61 -17.83
C ASP A 36 -15.97 31.58 -17.96
N ARG A 37 -16.10 31.05 -19.18
CA ARG A 37 -16.94 29.89 -19.48
C ARG A 37 -16.07 28.66 -19.62
N LEU A 38 -16.56 27.53 -19.13
CA LEU A 38 -15.86 26.25 -19.27
C LEU A 38 -15.91 25.77 -20.72
N TYR A 39 -14.75 25.52 -21.32
CA TYR A 39 -14.64 24.81 -22.60
C TYR A 39 -14.59 23.29 -22.38
N SER A 40 -13.68 22.80 -21.54
CA SER A 40 -13.57 21.37 -21.24
C SER A 40 -12.88 21.08 -19.92
N VAL A 41 -13.19 19.92 -19.33
CA VAL A 41 -12.37 19.28 -18.30
C VAL A 41 -11.90 17.93 -18.81
N LYS A 42 -10.60 17.67 -18.76
CA LYS A 42 -10.00 16.42 -19.23
C LYS A 42 -9.20 15.77 -18.12
N TRP A 43 -9.20 14.44 -18.12
CA TRP A 43 -8.44 13.63 -17.20
C TRP A 43 -7.51 12.69 -17.94
N TYR A 44 -6.28 12.61 -17.45
CA TYR A 44 -5.20 11.81 -18.00
C TYR A 44 -4.66 10.87 -16.94
N LYS A 45 -4.26 9.68 -17.36
CA LYS A 45 -3.47 8.74 -16.56
C LYS A 45 -2.21 8.43 -17.34
N ASN A 46 -1.05 8.69 -16.75
CA ASN A 46 0.25 8.55 -17.40
C ASN A 46 0.25 9.23 -18.79
N ASP A 47 -0.25 10.46 -18.84
CA ASP A 47 -0.39 11.31 -20.03
C ASP A 47 -1.36 10.82 -21.13
N ILE A 48 -2.10 9.74 -20.89
CA ILE A 48 -3.14 9.26 -21.81
C ILE A 48 -4.51 9.70 -21.31
N GLU A 49 -5.25 10.43 -22.16
CA GLU A 49 -6.62 10.87 -21.88
C GLU A 49 -7.53 9.65 -21.69
N PHE A 50 -8.26 9.60 -20.58
CA PHE A 50 -9.23 8.53 -20.31
C PHE A 50 -10.65 9.06 -20.06
N TYR A 51 -10.80 10.36 -19.82
CA TYR A 51 -12.10 10.98 -19.64
C TYR A 51 -12.06 12.45 -20.04
N ARG A 52 -13.18 12.91 -20.60
CA ARG A 52 -13.42 14.32 -20.91
C ARG A 52 -14.87 14.71 -20.60
N PHE A 53 -15.02 15.96 -20.19
CA PHE A 53 -16.29 16.64 -20.05
C PHE A 53 -16.28 17.91 -20.90
N VAL A 54 -17.17 17.98 -21.88
CA VAL A 54 -17.38 19.14 -22.75
C VAL A 54 -18.85 19.54 -22.64
N PRO A 55 -19.19 20.71 -22.05
CA PRO A 55 -20.59 21.09 -21.80
C PRO A 55 -21.51 21.06 -23.03
N ASN A 56 -20.94 21.34 -24.21
CA ASN A 56 -21.67 21.45 -25.47
C ASN A 56 -21.77 20.12 -26.24
N ASP A 57 -21.14 19.04 -25.76
CA ASP A 57 -21.21 17.71 -26.39
C ASP A 57 -22.44 16.92 -25.93
N TRP A 58 -22.83 15.91 -26.71
CA TRP A 58 -23.87 14.95 -26.35
C TRP A 58 -23.38 13.50 -26.50
N PRO A 59 -23.18 12.75 -25.40
CA PRO A 59 -23.26 13.20 -24.00
C PRO A 59 -22.07 14.13 -23.64
N PRO A 60 -22.24 15.01 -22.63
CA PRO A 60 -21.19 15.95 -22.25
C PRO A 60 -19.98 15.25 -21.62
N GLY A 61 -20.18 14.14 -20.92
CA GLY A 61 -19.11 13.29 -20.38
C GLY A 61 -18.86 12.07 -21.25
N GLN A 62 -17.60 11.82 -21.60
CA GLN A 62 -17.16 10.69 -22.42
C GLN A 62 -15.90 10.06 -21.80
N PHE A 63 -15.79 8.74 -21.90
CA PHE A 63 -14.58 8.01 -21.49
C PHE A 63 -13.85 7.44 -22.70
N LEU A 64 -12.54 7.27 -22.55
CA LEU A 64 -11.69 6.57 -23.50
C LEU A 64 -11.14 5.32 -22.80
N PRO A 65 -11.26 4.12 -23.39
CA PRO A 65 -10.77 2.90 -22.77
C PRO A 65 -9.27 2.96 -22.49
N LEU A 66 -8.89 2.70 -21.23
CA LEU A 66 -7.50 2.66 -20.81
C LEU A 66 -7.31 1.53 -19.78
N PRO A 67 -6.28 0.67 -19.89
CA PRO A 67 -6.04 -0.39 -18.92
C PRO A 67 -5.91 0.13 -17.49
N GLY A 68 -6.63 -0.50 -16.57
CA GLY A 68 -6.69 -0.08 -15.17
C GLY A 68 -7.65 1.07 -14.89
N VAL A 69 -8.43 1.53 -15.88
CA VAL A 69 -9.41 2.62 -15.71
C VAL A 69 -10.78 2.15 -16.17
N ASP A 70 -11.70 1.95 -15.22
CA ASP A 70 -13.13 1.70 -15.47
C ASP A 70 -13.94 2.89 -14.95
N VAL A 71 -14.32 3.80 -15.85
CA VAL A 71 -15.05 5.02 -15.51
C VAL A 71 -16.53 4.73 -15.29
N ASP A 72 -17.05 5.11 -14.13
CA ASP A 72 -18.50 5.18 -13.88
C ASP A 72 -19.05 6.51 -14.43
N LEU A 73 -19.46 6.50 -15.69
CA LEU A 73 -20.03 7.68 -16.35
C LEU A 73 -21.29 8.22 -15.65
N ALA A 74 -22.08 7.38 -15.00
CA ALA A 74 -23.32 7.80 -14.35
C ALA A 74 -23.06 8.67 -13.11
N ARG A 75 -21.89 8.51 -12.48
CA ARG A 75 -21.43 9.30 -11.32
C ARG A 75 -20.39 10.36 -11.67
N SER A 76 -19.85 10.33 -12.88
CA SER A 76 -18.80 11.24 -13.34
C SER A 76 -19.39 12.48 -14.01
N GLY A 77 -18.67 13.60 -13.94
CA GLY A 77 -19.13 14.87 -14.46
C GLY A 77 -18.03 15.89 -14.64
N ARG A 78 -18.37 17.18 -14.48
CA ARG A 78 -17.47 18.31 -14.75
C ARG A 78 -16.37 18.55 -13.71
N THR A 79 -16.54 18.05 -12.49
CA THR A 79 -15.60 18.28 -11.36
C THR A 79 -15.08 16.99 -10.76
N SER A 80 -15.68 15.85 -11.07
CA SER A 80 -15.32 14.56 -10.46
C SER A 80 -15.43 13.42 -11.45
N VAL A 81 -14.53 12.45 -11.34
CA VAL A 81 -14.54 11.21 -12.12
C VAL A 81 -14.43 10.02 -11.16
N TYR A 82 -15.32 9.05 -11.29
CA TYR A 82 -15.32 7.84 -10.45
C TYR A 82 -14.76 6.67 -11.22
N LEU A 83 -13.76 5.99 -10.64
CA LEU A 83 -13.19 4.76 -11.16
C LEU A 83 -13.69 3.59 -10.33
N ARG A 84 -14.25 2.56 -10.97
CA ARG A 84 -14.69 1.31 -10.34
C ARG A 84 -13.58 0.28 -10.38
N ASN A 85 -13.65 -0.67 -9.45
CA ASN A 85 -12.82 -1.87 -9.43
C ASN A 85 -11.33 -1.57 -9.65
N VAL A 86 -10.78 -0.68 -8.82
CA VAL A 86 -9.37 -0.30 -8.88
C VAL A 86 -8.50 -1.56 -8.81
N ASN A 87 -7.53 -1.66 -9.71
CA ASN A 87 -6.62 -2.80 -9.80
C ASN A 87 -5.17 -2.34 -9.88
N LEU A 88 -4.22 -3.28 -9.95
CA LEU A 88 -2.79 -2.95 -10.00
C LEU A 88 -2.42 -2.04 -11.18
N HIS A 89 -3.12 -2.11 -12.31
CA HIS A 89 -2.90 -1.23 -13.45
C HIS A 89 -3.49 0.17 -13.26
N SER A 90 -4.38 0.35 -12.28
CA SER A 90 -4.91 1.67 -11.93
C SER A 90 -3.84 2.58 -11.33
N ALA A 91 -2.75 2.04 -10.79
CA ALA A 91 -1.64 2.86 -10.30
C ALA A 91 -1.04 3.74 -11.42
N GLY A 92 -0.59 4.94 -11.05
CA GLY A 92 0.01 5.90 -11.97
C GLY A 92 -0.25 7.36 -11.60
N THR A 93 0.22 8.27 -12.45
CA THR A 93 0.02 9.71 -12.30
C THR A 93 -1.28 10.12 -12.96
N TYR A 94 -2.18 10.72 -12.19
CA TYR A 94 -3.45 11.25 -12.69
C TYR A 94 -3.37 12.76 -12.76
N ARG A 95 -3.80 13.33 -13.89
CA ARG A 95 -3.78 14.77 -14.16
C ARG A 95 -5.16 15.24 -14.58
N CYS A 96 -5.65 16.31 -13.97
CA CYS A 96 -6.79 17.07 -14.44
C CYS A 96 -6.31 18.30 -15.23
N GLU A 97 -7.01 18.62 -16.30
CA GLU A 97 -6.84 19.82 -17.10
C GLU A 97 -8.19 20.50 -17.30
N VAL A 98 -8.27 21.79 -17.01
CA VAL A 98 -9.47 22.63 -17.14
C VAL A 98 -9.15 23.76 -18.10
N SER A 99 -9.91 23.85 -19.18
CA SER A 99 -9.75 24.88 -20.20
C SER A 99 -10.98 25.79 -20.23
N ALA A 100 -10.72 27.10 -20.26
CA ALA A 100 -11.72 28.13 -20.49
C ALA A 100 -12.01 28.32 -21.99
N GLU A 101 -13.19 28.85 -22.30
CA GLU A 101 -13.61 29.24 -23.65
C GLU A 101 -13.00 30.61 -24.04
N ALA A 102 -13.26 31.05 -25.27
CA ALA A 102 -12.93 32.41 -25.71
C ALA A 102 -13.50 33.46 -24.74
N PRO A 103 -12.79 34.58 -24.48
CA PRO A 103 -11.57 35.01 -25.16
C PRO A 103 -10.26 34.61 -24.46
N SER A 104 -10.29 34.11 -23.23
CA SER A 104 -9.05 33.83 -22.47
C SER A 104 -8.32 32.61 -23.04
N PHE A 105 -9.05 31.55 -23.38
CA PHE A 105 -8.50 30.24 -23.76
C PHE A 105 -7.52 29.67 -22.72
N ASP A 106 -7.61 30.17 -21.48
CA ASP A 106 -6.70 29.78 -20.41
C ASP A 106 -6.88 28.31 -20.06
N THR A 107 -5.78 27.63 -19.75
CA THR A 107 -5.79 26.23 -19.33
C THR A 107 -4.97 26.07 -18.06
N VAL A 108 -5.57 25.45 -17.05
CA VAL A 108 -4.96 25.14 -15.76
C VAL A 108 -5.05 23.65 -15.49
N GLY A 109 -4.07 23.10 -14.79
CA GLY A 109 -4.05 21.67 -14.50
C GLY A 109 -3.18 21.33 -13.30
N GLY A 110 -3.45 20.16 -12.73
CA GLY A 110 -2.75 19.64 -11.57
C GLY A 110 -2.78 18.12 -11.59
N GLN A 111 -1.81 17.51 -10.92
CA GLN A 111 -1.61 16.06 -10.94
C GLN A 111 -1.20 15.51 -9.58
N LYS A 112 -1.46 14.23 -9.37
CA LYS A 112 -1.03 13.47 -8.19
C LYS A 112 -0.93 11.99 -8.53
N ASP A 113 -0.08 11.28 -7.81
CA ASP A 113 0.11 9.85 -8.00
C ASP A 113 -0.87 9.03 -7.16
N MET A 114 -1.50 8.05 -7.82
CA MET A 114 -2.30 7.02 -7.16
C MET A 114 -1.48 5.74 -7.05
N THR A 115 -1.40 5.20 -5.83
CA THR A 115 -0.84 3.87 -5.55
C THR A 115 -1.95 2.92 -5.12
N VAL A 116 -1.80 1.63 -5.46
CA VAL A 116 -2.80 0.60 -5.14
C VAL A 116 -2.23 -0.39 -4.15
N LEU A 117 -2.94 -0.53 -3.04
CA LEU A 117 -2.66 -1.41 -1.92
C LEU A 117 -3.35 -2.76 -2.12
N VAL A 118 -2.58 -3.82 -1.98
CA VAL A 118 -3.11 -5.19 -1.88
C VAL A 118 -2.73 -5.72 -0.50
N LEU A 119 -3.73 -5.94 0.34
CA LEU A 119 -3.54 -6.47 1.67
C LEU A 119 -3.21 -7.97 1.62
N PRO A 120 -2.43 -8.51 2.58
CA PRO A 120 -2.20 -9.94 2.68
C PRO A 120 -3.50 -10.64 3.04
N THR A 121 -3.73 -11.81 2.47
CA THR A 121 -4.91 -12.63 2.77
C THR A 121 -4.82 -13.34 4.13
N GLU A 122 -3.60 -13.51 4.65
CA GLU A 122 -3.31 -14.18 5.91
C GLU A 122 -2.08 -13.57 6.60
N GLY A 123 -1.89 -13.89 7.89
CA GLY A 123 -0.68 -13.52 8.63
C GLY A 123 0.58 -14.21 8.10
N PRO A 124 1.77 -13.76 8.49
CA PRO A 124 3.01 -14.39 8.05
C PRO A 124 3.14 -15.82 8.58
N ARG A 125 3.95 -16.65 7.94
CA ARG A 125 4.20 -18.04 8.34
C ARG A 125 5.64 -18.18 8.81
N ILE A 126 5.81 -18.81 9.98
CA ILE A 126 7.13 -19.15 10.52
C ILE A 126 7.49 -20.58 10.08
N THR A 127 8.74 -20.78 9.66
CA THR A 127 9.28 -22.07 9.20
C THR A 127 10.70 -22.29 9.72
N GLY A 128 11.19 -23.54 9.71
CA GLY A 128 12.54 -23.90 10.18
C GLY A 128 12.66 -24.13 11.69
N GLY A 129 11.58 -23.90 12.44
CA GLY A 129 11.52 -24.15 13.88
C GLY A 129 11.58 -25.64 14.23
N ARG A 130 12.06 -25.94 15.44
CA ARG A 130 12.01 -27.28 16.05
C ARG A 130 10.96 -27.29 17.15
N ALA A 131 10.41 -28.48 17.43
CA ALA A 131 9.44 -28.65 18.50
C ALA A 131 9.97 -28.28 19.89
N GLN A 132 11.28 -28.43 20.10
CA GLN A 132 11.96 -28.13 21.37
C GLN A 132 13.38 -27.63 21.13
N TYR A 133 13.85 -26.74 22.01
CA TYR A 133 15.23 -26.24 22.04
C TYR A 133 15.80 -26.32 23.46
N ARG A 134 17.11 -26.48 23.55
CA ARG A 134 17.90 -26.43 24.78
C ARG A 134 18.78 -25.19 24.79
N ILE A 135 19.19 -24.76 25.98
CA ILE A 135 20.21 -23.72 26.13
C ILE A 135 21.48 -24.14 25.38
N GLY A 136 22.04 -23.21 24.60
CA GLY A 136 23.18 -23.45 23.71
C GLY A 136 22.79 -23.90 22.30
N ASP A 137 21.54 -24.32 22.05
CA ASP A 137 21.10 -24.63 20.68
C ASP A 137 21.05 -23.36 19.83
N THR A 138 21.24 -23.52 18.53
CA THR A 138 21.03 -22.44 17.56
C THR A 138 19.62 -22.54 16.97
N VAL A 139 18.83 -21.49 17.17
CA VAL A 139 17.57 -21.28 16.46
C VAL A 139 17.89 -20.66 15.10
N SER A 140 17.25 -21.14 14.04
CA SER A 140 17.39 -20.63 12.68
C SER A 140 16.03 -20.78 11.99
N VAL A 141 15.23 -19.73 12.04
CA VAL A 141 13.86 -19.71 11.53
C VAL A 141 13.70 -18.66 10.46
N ASN A 142 12.68 -18.82 9.62
CA ASN A 142 12.32 -17.85 8.60
C ASN A 142 10.84 -17.50 8.73
N CYS A 143 10.52 -16.22 8.66
CA CYS A 143 9.17 -15.71 8.61
C CYS A 143 8.89 -15.20 7.21
N THR A 144 7.84 -15.70 6.56
CA THR A 144 7.45 -15.29 5.20
C THR A 144 6.04 -14.72 5.22
N SER A 145 5.85 -13.53 4.63
CA SER A 145 4.52 -12.92 4.49
C SER A 145 3.70 -13.61 3.41
N ALA A 146 2.37 -13.50 3.50
CA ALA A 146 1.53 -13.68 2.33
C ALA A 146 1.79 -12.58 1.28
N LYS A 147 1.34 -12.82 0.05
CA LYS A 147 1.47 -11.88 -1.06
C LYS A 147 0.75 -10.58 -0.77
N SER A 148 1.38 -9.46 -1.09
CA SER A 148 0.82 -8.12 -0.91
C SER A 148 1.43 -7.11 -1.86
N LYS A 149 0.90 -5.88 -1.88
CA LYS A 149 1.56 -4.75 -2.54
C LYS A 149 1.33 -3.48 -1.73
N PRO A 150 2.37 -2.79 -1.25
CA PRO A 150 3.78 -3.18 -1.32
C PRO A 150 4.09 -4.42 -0.47
N ALA A 151 5.31 -4.93 -0.56
CA ALA A 151 5.83 -5.97 0.32
C ALA A 151 5.66 -5.58 1.80
N ALA A 152 5.22 -6.53 2.61
CA ALA A 152 5.02 -6.29 4.04
C ALA A 152 6.35 -6.05 4.76
N THR A 153 6.36 -5.12 5.72
CA THR A 153 7.45 -5.01 6.69
C THR A 153 7.30 -6.10 7.74
N LEU A 154 8.31 -6.96 7.86
CA LEU A 154 8.35 -8.04 8.83
C LEU A 154 9.11 -7.63 10.09
N ARG A 155 8.69 -8.14 11.25
CA ARG A 155 9.40 -7.97 12.54
C ARG A 155 9.31 -9.23 13.37
N TRP A 156 10.40 -9.53 14.07
CA TRP A 156 10.50 -10.64 15.01
C TRP A 156 10.35 -10.17 16.45
N PHE A 157 9.72 -11.01 17.26
CA PHE A 157 9.57 -10.82 18.69
C PHE A 157 9.90 -12.12 19.41
N ILE A 158 10.67 -12.02 20.49
CA ILE A 158 10.94 -13.13 21.43
C ILE A 158 10.27 -12.76 22.75
N ASN A 159 9.31 -13.57 23.20
CA ASN A 159 8.51 -13.31 24.40
C ASN A 159 7.90 -11.89 24.40
N ASP A 160 7.33 -11.51 23.26
CA ASP A 160 6.69 -10.21 22.97
C ASP A 160 7.63 -8.99 23.03
N ALA A 161 8.94 -9.19 23.23
CA ALA A 161 9.96 -8.16 23.09
C ALA A 161 10.48 -8.11 21.65
N LEU A 162 10.53 -6.91 21.05
CA LEU A 162 11.04 -6.71 19.70
C LEU A 162 12.51 -7.10 19.64
N VAL A 163 12.86 -7.92 18.64
CA VAL A 163 14.24 -8.29 18.37
C VAL A 163 14.98 -7.10 17.75
N THR A 164 15.86 -6.46 18.52
CA THR A 164 16.69 -5.32 18.08
C THR A 164 18.19 -5.56 18.17
N GLU A 165 18.61 -6.66 18.82
CA GLU A 165 20.04 -6.91 19.08
C GLU A 165 20.82 -7.22 17.80
N PRO A 166 22.01 -6.63 17.60
CA PRO A 166 22.87 -6.88 16.44
C PRO A 166 23.41 -8.31 16.35
N SER A 167 23.43 -9.04 17.46
CA SER A 167 23.84 -10.46 17.53
C SER A 167 22.82 -11.39 16.87
N HIS A 168 21.62 -10.90 16.57
CA HIS A 168 20.63 -11.62 15.78
C HIS A 168 20.86 -11.37 14.31
N GLU A 169 21.32 -12.41 13.62
CA GLU A 169 21.44 -12.36 12.17
C GLU A 169 20.04 -12.37 11.56
N SER A 170 19.72 -11.30 10.83
CA SER A 170 18.47 -11.17 10.10
C SER A 170 18.75 -10.89 8.63
N GLU A 171 18.17 -11.71 7.77
CA GLU A 171 18.26 -11.56 6.33
C GLU A 171 16.87 -11.23 5.80
N PHE A 172 16.71 -10.02 5.29
CA PHE A 172 15.48 -9.56 4.66
C PHE A 172 15.56 -9.76 3.16
N SER A 173 14.53 -10.36 2.59
CA SER A 173 14.39 -10.50 1.14
C SER A 173 12.95 -10.25 0.70
N THR A 174 12.80 -9.80 -0.54
CA THR A 174 11.51 -9.67 -1.21
C THR A 174 11.51 -10.48 -2.50
N THR A 175 10.36 -11.07 -2.82
CA THR A 175 10.16 -11.80 -4.07
C THR A 175 8.98 -11.20 -4.79
N LEU A 176 9.21 -10.72 -6.01
CA LEU A 176 8.16 -10.24 -6.91
C LEU A 176 7.59 -11.43 -7.69
N HIS A 177 6.27 -11.56 -7.68
CA HIS A 177 5.54 -12.61 -8.37
C HIS A 177 5.02 -12.13 -9.73
N GLY A 178 4.68 -13.05 -10.62
CA GLY A 178 4.18 -12.72 -11.97
C GLY A 178 2.86 -11.94 -12.00
N ASP A 179 2.08 -11.98 -10.91
CA ASP A 179 0.87 -11.18 -10.70
C ASP A 179 1.16 -9.75 -10.22
N GLY A 180 2.43 -9.38 -10.05
CA GLY A 180 2.87 -8.07 -9.58
C GLY A 180 2.76 -7.86 -8.07
N LEU A 181 2.40 -8.91 -7.31
CA LEU A 181 2.44 -8.91 -5.84
C LEU A 181 3.80 -9.35 -5.32
N GLU A 182 4.05 -9.06 -4.05
CA GLU A 182 5.34 -9.24 -3.39
C GLU A 182 5.17 -10.06 -2.11
N THR A 183 6.08 -10.98 -1.86
CA THR A 183 6.24 -11.64 -0.55
C THR A 183 7.52 -11.15 0.09
N ALA A 184 7.46 -10.82 1.38
CA ALA A 184 8.65 -10.52 2.19
C ALA A 184 9.05 -11.75 3.00
N SER A 185 10.35 -11.95 3.21
CA SER A 185 10.88 -12.98 4.10
C SER A 185 11.92 -12.37 5.04
N LEU A 186 11.90 -12.77 6.30
CA LEU A 186 12.83 -12.32 7.34
C LEU A 186 13.36 -13.51 8.13
N GLY A 187 14.64 -13.82 7.93
CA GLY A 187 15.37 -14.80 8.74
C GLY A 187 15.62 -14.30 10.16
N LEU A 188 15.67 -15.23 11.11
CA LEU A 188 16.14 -14.98 12.47
C LEU A 188 17.03 -16.16 12.91
N ARG A 189 18.28 -15.83 13.27
CA ARG A 189 19.24 -16.79 13.82
C ARG A 189 19.84 -16.28 15.13
N PHE A 190 19.83 -17.14 16.15
CA PHE A 190 20.38 -16.82 17.48
C PHE A 190 20.71 -18.07 18.30
N VAL A 191 21.53 -17.91 19.33
CA VAL A 191 21.84 -18.98 20.30
C VAL A 191 20.92 -18.84 21.51
N VAL A 192 20.30 -19.94 21.93
CA VAL A 192 19.39 -19.97 23.06
C VAL A 192 20.15 -19.80 24.37
N THR A 193 19.67 -18.90 25.23
CA THR A 193 20.21 -18.59 26.57
C THR A 193 19.08 -18.71 27.60
N GLU A 194 19.41 -18.62 28.89
CA GLU A 194 18.41 -18.69 29.96
C GLU A 194 17.38 -17.56 29.88
N ASP A 195 17.79 -16.34 29.49
CA ASP A 195 16.92 -15.16 29.39
C ASP A 195 15.80 -15.30 28.34
N HIS A 196 15.95 -16.22 27.38
CA HIS A 196 14.96 -16.49 26.36
C HIS A 196 13.78 -17.34 26.87
N PHE A 197 13.88 -17.94 28.06
CA PHE A 197 12.80 -18.75 28.64
C PHE A 197 12.03 -17.96 29.71
N ARG A 198 10.71 -17.87 29.55
CA ARG A 198 9.77 -17.39 30.58
C ARG A 198 8.82 -18.51 30.95
N ASP A 199 8.75 -18.83 32.23
CA ASP A 199 7.96 -19.97 32.74
C ASP A 199 8.26 -21.30 32.01
N GLY A 200 9.52 -21.49 31.61
CA GLY A 200 9.98 -22.68 30.88
C GLY A 200 9.64 -22.71 29.38
N ASN A 201 9.07 -21.64 28.81
CA ASN A 201 8.74 -21.57 27.39
C ASN A 201 9.42 -20.38 26.70
N MET A 202 9.69 -20.53 25.42
CA MET A 202 10.18 -19.47 24.54
C MET A 202 9.14 -19.25 23.43
N LYS A 203 8.60 -18.04 23.33
CA LYS A 203 7.61 -17.69 22.32
C LYS A 203 8.27 -16.90 21.19
N LEU A 204 8.10 -17.36 19.97
CA LEU A 204 8.49 -16.62 18.77
C LEU A 204 7.24 -16.05 18.10
N LYS A 205 7.28 -14.78 17.76
CA LYS A 205 6.19 -14.09 17.07
C LYS A 205 6.75 -13.29 15.92
N CYS A 206 6.11 -13.44 14.76
CA CYS A 206 6.42 -12.63 13.60
C CYS A 206 5.19 -11.80 13.21
N THR A 207 5.40 -10.52 12.94
CA THR A 207 4.35 -9.62 12.47
C THR A 207 4.66 -9.12 11.06
N ALA A 208 3.62 -9.01 10.24
CA ALA A 208 3.65 -8.40 8.92
C ALA A 208 2.79 -7.14 8.91
N THR A 209 3.38 -6.01 8.56
CA THR A 209 2.70 -4.70 8.52
C THR A 209 2.76 -4.12 7.12
N ILE A 210 1.63 -3.58 6.65
CA ILE A 210 1.52 -2.94 5.33
C ILE A 210 0.99 -1.53 5.48
N SER A 211 1.84 -0.55 5.15
CA SER A 211 1.61 0.87 5.45
C SER A 211 1.33 1.11 6.94
N ARG A 212 1.26 2.37 7.39
CA ARG A 212 1.08 2.68 8.82
C ARG A 212 -0.30 2.30 9.40
N VAL A 213 -1.18 1.68 8.61
CA VAL A 213 -2.59 1.47 8.94
C VAL A 213 -2.97 -0.01 9.13
N TYR A 214 -2.23 -0.97 8.55
CA TYR A 214 -2.61 -2.39 8.60
C TYR A 214 -1.52 -3.27 9.21
N THR A 215 -1.84 -3.96 10.32
CA THR A 215 -0.94 -4.89 11.02
C THR A 215 -1.59 -6.26 11.19
N MET A 216 -0.90 -7.33 10.81
CA MET A 216 -1.30 -8.73 11.05
C MET A 216 -0.14 -9.52 11.68
N SER A 217 -0.44 -10.55 12.48
CA SER A 217 0.58 -11.32 13.21
C SER A 217 0.30 -12.81 13.25
N ASN A 218 1.37 -13.61 13.38
CA ASN A 218 1.33 -15.04 13.68
C ASN A 218 2.00 -15.30 15.03
N GLU A 219 1.50 -16.29 15.78
CA GLU A 219 2.07 -16.72 17.05
C GLU A 219 2.42 -18.21 17.01
N GLU A 220 3.64 -18.55 17.41
CA GLU A 220 4.06 -19.94 17.61
C GLU A 220 4.60 -20.11 19.04
N LEU A 221 4.08 -21.12 19.76
CA LEU A 221 4.57 -21.52 21.07
C LEU A 221 5.56 -22.66 20.89
N VAL A 222 6.80 -22.46 21.33
CA VAL A 222 7.82 -23.51 21.31
C VAL A 222 7.99 -24.05 22.73
N PHE A 223 7.71 -25.34 22.91
CA PHE A 223 7.81 -26.02 24.20
C PHE A 223 9.24 -26.51 24.40
N GLY A 224 9.89 -26.20 25.54
CA GLY A 224 11.25 -26.65 25.79
C GLY A 224 11.53 -26.93 27.26
N GLY A 225 11.66 -28.21 27.63
CA GLY A 225 12.17 -28.59 28.95
C GLY A 225 12.16 -30.09 29.24
N SER A 226 13.26 -30.79 28.90
CA SER A 226 13.65 -32.01 29.61
C SER A 226 14.88 -31.69 30.47
N GLY A 227 14.67 -31.50 31.77
CA GLY A 227 15.72 -31.18 32.73
C GLY A 227 16.75 -32.31 32.85
N GLY A 228 17.98 -32.04 32.39
CA GLY A 228 19.14 -32.87 32.70
C GLY A 228 19.71 -32.47 34.05
N ARG A 229 19.38 -33.23 35.11
CA ARG A 229 20.09 -33.19 36.38
C ARG A 229 21.55 -33.59 36.15
N HIS A 230 22.48 -32.65 36.24
CA HIS A 230 23.87 -32.98 36.55
C HIS A 230 23.98 -33.28 38.04
N GLN A 231 24.01 -34.55 38.37
CA GLN A 231 24.33 -35.05 39.71
C GLN A 231 25.85 -34.90 39.91
N LYS A 232 26.26 -33.93 40.72
CA LYS A 232 27.58 -33.92 41.37
C LYS A 232 27.45 -34.65 42.70
N SER A 233 28.13 -35.78 42.82
CA SER A 233 28.59 -36.41 44.06
C SER A 233 29.76 -37.27 43.60
N GLY A 234 30.99 -37.08 44.07
CA GLY A 234 31.37 -37.24 45.47
C GLY A 234 31.90 -38.66 45.59
#